data_AF-N0B9Y3-F1
#
_entry.id   AF-N0B9Y3-F1
#
_cell.length_a   1.000
_cell.length_b   1.000
_cell.length_c   1.000
_cell.angle_alpha   90.00
_cell.angle_beta   90.00
_cell.angle_gamma   90.00
#
_symmetry.space_group_name_H-M   'P 1'
#
loop_
_entity.id
_entity.type
_entity.pdbx_description
1 polymer ?
#
loop_
_entity_poly.entity_id
_entity_poly.type
_entity_poly.pdbx_seq_one_letter_code
_entity_poly.pdbx_strand_id
1 'polypeptide(L)'
;MSTLQASAQNQLRQFVEQIERLEEEKKQIASDIRDKYTEAKAVGFDVKALRQIVRLRKKSNQERQEEESILEVYMYALGMLDQAPAEHVVDAMIAAE
;
A
#
# COMPACT_ATOMS: atom_id res chain seq x y z
N MET A 1 33.03 29.32 1.29
CA MET A 1 31.63 28.93 1.52
C MET A 1 30.77 30.16 1.26
N SER A 2 29.83 30.13 0.30
CA SER A 2 28.88 31.25 0.16
C SER A 2 27.80 31.11 1.22
N THR A 3 27.53 32.18 1.95
CA THR A 3 26.44 32.23 2.93
C THR A 3 25.12 32.42 2.18
N LEU A 4 24.07 31.68 2.55
CA LEU A 4 22.73 31.89 2.00
C LEU A 4 22.29 33.34 2.23
N GLN A 5 21.71 33.97 1.21
CA GLN A 5 21.06 35.28 1.35
C GLN A 5 19.91 35.20 2.36
N ALA A 6 19.65 36.30 3.08
CA ALA A 6 18.64 36.34 4.15
C ALA A 6 17.23 35.93 3.71
N SER A 7 16.84 36.24 2.46
CA SER A 7 15.58 35.79 1.86
C SER A 7 15.50 34.26 1.76
N ALA A 8 16.58 33.62 1.31
CA ALA A 8 16.69 32.18 1.20
C ALA A 8 16.67 31.51 2.59
N GLN A 9 17.28 32.13 3.61
CA GLN A 9 17.21 31.64 4.99
C GLN A 9 15.79 31.67 5.55
N ASN A 10 15.02 32.74 5.26
CA ASN A 10 13.63 32.85 5.70
C ASN A 10 12.72 31.83 5.00
N GLN A 11 12.90 31.62 3.69
CA GLN A 11 12.18 30.58 2.95
C GLN A 11 12.49 29.18 3.47
N LEU A 12 13.77 28.89 3.74
CA LEU A 12 14.17 27.62 4.35
C LEU A 12 13.47 27.40 5.70
N ARG A 13 13.46 28.41 6.57
CA ARG A 13 12.76 28.33 7.86
C ARG A 13 11.26 28.02 7.68
N GLN A 14 10.59 28.71 6.75
CA GLN A 14 9.18 28.47 6.47
C GLN A 14 8.92 27.05 5.96
N PHE A 15 9.78 26.50 5.09
CA PHE A 15 9.65 25.12 4.64
C PHE A 15 9.82 24.13 5.79
N VAL A 16 10.82 24.33 6.64
CA VAL A 16 11.07 23.46 7.81
C VAL A 16 9.86 23.46 8.74
N GLU A 17 9.36 24.64 9.12
CA GLU A 17 8.19 24.78 10.00
C GLU A 17 6.93 24.11 9.41
N GLN A 18 6.74 24.21 8.09
CA GLN A 18 5.62 23.54 7.42
C GLN A 18 5.78 22.02 7.41
N ILE A 19 6.98 21.50 7.14
CA ILE A 19 7.27 20.07 7.15
C ILE A 19 7.10 19.49 8.55
N GLU A 20 7.58 20.17 9.59
CA GLU A 20 7.43 19.72 10.98
C GLU A 20 5.96 19.61 11.38
N ARG A 21 5.13 20.59 11.00
CA ARG A 21 3.69 20.52 11.22
C ARG A 21 3.06 19.32 10.49
N LEU A 22 3.42 19.10 9.22
CA LEU A 22 2.91 17.97 8.44
C LEU A 22 3.35 16.62 9.01
N GLU A 23 4.57 16.50 9.54
CA GLU A 23 5.03 15.28 10.20
C GLU A 23 4.27 14.99 11.50
N GLU A 24 3.92 16.01 12.29
CA GLU A 24 3.07 15.81 13.48
C GLU A 24 1.63 15.42 13.09
N GLU A 25 1.04 16.05 12.08
CA GLU A 25 -0.28 15.67 11.54
C GLU A 25 -0.28 14.21 11.06
N LYS A 26 0.76 13.81 10.29
CA LYS A 26 0.95 12.44 9.83
C LYS A 26 1.09 11.45 10.98
N LYS A 27 1.78 11.82 12.06
CA LYS A 27 1.91 10.99 13.26
C LYS A 27 0.57 10.82 13.99
N GLN A 28 -0.23 11.88 14.10
CA GLN A 28 -1.57 11.80 14.67
C GLN A 28 -2.45 10.85 13.85
N ILE A 29 -2.50 11.04 12.52
CA ILE A 29 -3.26 10.16 11.61
C ILE A 29 -2.78 8.70 11.73
N ALA A 30 -1.46 8.48 11.81
CA ALA A 30 -0.91 7.14 12.00
C ALA A 30 -1.29 6.53 13.36
N SER A 31 -1.50 7.35 14.39
CA SER A 31 -2.06 6.91 15.67
C SER A 31 -3.52 6.52 15.54
N ASP A 32 -4.35 7.37 14.94
CA ASP A 32 -5.77 7.10 14.76
C ASP A 32 -6.00 5.81 13.96
N ILE A 33 -5.18 5.56 12.92
CA ILE A 33 -5.21 4.32 12.14
C ILE A 33 -4.85 3.11 13.02
N ARG A 34 -3.84 3.22 13.90
CA ARG A 34 -3.46 2.14 14.83
C ARG A 34 -4.58 1.84 15.82
N ASP A 35 -5.25 2.86 16.32
CA ASP A 35 -6.36 2.71 17.25
C ASP A 35 -7.54 2.01 16.59
N LYS A 36 -7.85 2.33 15.32
CA LYS A 36 -8.89 1.60 14.55
C LYS A 36 -8.57 0.12 14.34
N TYR A 37 -7.32 -0.23 14.07
CA TYR A 37 -6.93 -1.65 14.02
C TYR A 37 -7.03 -2.33 15.39
N THR A 38 -6.77 -1.59 16.47
CA THR A 38 -6.87 -2.11 17.85
C THR A 38 -8.33 -2.33 18.24
N GLU A 39 -9.23 -1.40 17.92
CA GLU A 39 -10.68 -1.56 18.03
C GLU A 39 -11.17 -2.79 17.27
N ALA A 40 -10.77 -2.93 16.00
CA ALA A 40 -11.15 -4.08 15.18
C ALA A 40 -10.68 -5.42 15.79
N LYS A 41 -9.46 -5.45 16.35
CA LYS A 41 -8.94 -6.61 17.07
C LYS A 41 -9.77 -6.95 18.31
N ALA A 42 -10.19 -5.94 19.08
CA ALA A 42 -11.01 -6.14 20.28
C ALA A 42 -12.40 -6.71 19.95
N VAL A 43 -12.94 -6.41 18.77
CA VAL A 43 -14.19 -6.97 18.25
C VAL A 43 -14.00 -8.39 17.68
N GLY A 44 -12.76 -8.83 17.48
CA GLY A 44 -12.43 -10.19 17.03
C GLY A 44 -12.00 -10.30 15.56
N PHE A 45 -11.76 -9.18 14.86
CA PHE A 45 -11.25 -9.22 13.49
C PHE A 45 -9.74 -9.51 13.43
N ASP A 46 -9.32 -10.24 12.38
CA ASP A 46 -7.90 -10.42 12.07
C ASP A 46 -7.30 -9.14 11.44
N VAL A 47 -6.43 -8.48 12.20
CA VAL A 47 -5.75 -7.25 11.78
C VAL A 47 -4.82 -7.46 10.58
N LYS A 48 -4.17 -8.63 10.43
CA LYS A 48 -3.34 -8.92 9.25
C LYS A 48 -4.20 -8.98 7.99
N ALA A 49 -5.32 -9.69 8.06
CA ALA A 49 -6.26 -9.78 6.95
C ALA A 49 -6.81 -8.39 6.57
N LEU A 50 -7.21 -7.58 7.55
CA LEU A 50 -7.68 -6.21 7.30
C LEU A 50 -6.61 -5.33 6.64
N ARG A 51 -5.35 -5.40 7.07
CA ARG A 51 -4.24 -4.65 6.43
C ARG A 51 -4.04 -5.08 4.99
N GLN A 52 -4.14 -6.38 4.71
CA GLN A 52 -4.06 -6.90 3.34
C GLN A 52 -5.23 -6.39 2.49
N ILE A 53 -6.45 -6.40 3.01
CA ILE A 53 -7.64 -5.85 2.32
C ILE A 53 -7.45 -4.37 2.02
N VAL A 54 -7.01 -3.55 3.00
CA VAL A 54 -6.77 -2.12 2.78
C VAL A 54 -5.70 -1.89 1.71
N ARG A 55 -4.64 -2.71 1.67
CA ARG A 55 -3.62 -2.65 0.61
C ARG A 55 -4.19 -3.02 -0.75
N LEU A 56 -4.98 -4.09 -0.85
CA LEU A 56 -5.63 -4.51 -2.08
C LEU A 56 -6.59 -3.44 -2.61
N ARG A 57 -7.35 -2.80 -1.72
CA ARG A 57 -8.30 -1.72 -2.08
C ARG A 57 -7.64 -0.45 -2.62
N LYS A 58 -6.32 -0.30 -2.49
CA LYS A 58 -5.57 0.82 -3.10
C LYS A 58 -5.22 0.55 -4.57
N LYS A 59 -5.29 -0.71 -5.01
CA LYS A 59 -5.05 -1.11 -6.40
C LYS A 59 -6.34 -1.02 -7.20
N SER A 60 -6.22 -0.75 -8.50
CA SER A 60 -7.33 -0.85 -9.43
C SER A 60 -7.83 -2.29 -9.54
N ASN A 61 -9.04 -2.50 -10.07
CA ASN A 61 -9.54 -3.85 -10.32
C ASN A 61 -8.65 -4.62 -11.30
N GLN A 62 -8.13 -3.92 -12.31
CA GLN A 62 -7.28 -4.50 -13.33
C GLN A 62 -5.94 -4.98 -12.76
N GLU A 63 -5.22 -4.12 -12.03
CA GLU A 63 -3.96 -4.50 -11.38
C GLU A 63 -4.13 -5.70 -10.43
N ARG A 64 -5.26 -5.77 -9.73
CA ARG A 64 -5.56 -6.93 -8.86
C ARG A 64 -5.77 -8.20 -9.67
N GLN A 65 -6.54 -8.13 -10.75
CA GLN A 65 -6.83 -9.28 -11.58
C GLN A 65 -5.55 -9.82 -12.23
N GLU A 66 -4.68 -8.94 -12.72
CA GLU A 66 -3.39 -9.29 -13.33
C GLU A 66 -2.47 -9.96 -12.30
N GLU A 67 -2.32 -9.40 -11.11
CA GLU A 67 -1.51 -10.00 -10.04
C GLU A 67 -2.07 -11.35 -9.55
N GLU A 68 -3.38 -11.45 -9.37
CA GLU A 68 -4.05 -12.70 -8.96
C GLU A 68 -3.86 -13.79 -10.03
N SER A 69 -3.96 -13.42 -11.30
CA SER A 69 -3.75 -14.32 -12.45
C SER A 69 -2.35 -14.94 -12.44
N ILE A 70 -1.32 -14.11 -12.25
CA ILE A 70 0.08 -14.58 -12.17
C ILE A 70 0.29 -15.47 -10.94
N LEU A 71 -0.27 -15.07 -9.80
CA LEU A 71 -0.14 -15.83 -8.55
C LEU A 71 -0.77 -17.21 -8.69
N GLU A 72 -1.95 -17.31 -9.31
CA GLU A 72 -2.66 -18.56 -9.53
C GLU A 72 -1.85 -19.54 -10.38
N VAL A 73 -1.24 -19.06 -11.47
CA VAL A 73 -0.33 -19.86 -12.32
C VAL A 73 0.84 -20.41 -11.51
N TYR A 74 1.48 -19.58 -10.70
CA TYR A 74 2.61 -20.01 -9.87
C TYR A 74 2.18 -20.99 -8.77
N MET A 75 1.05 -20.76 -8.12
CA MET A 75 0.53 -21.66 -7.11
C MET A 75 0.17 -23.03 -7.69
N TYR A 76 -0.43 -23.07 -8.89
CA TYR A 76 -0.66 -24.32 -9.61
C TYR A 76 0.65 -25.04 -9.96
N ALA A 77 1.63 -24.31 -10.51
CA ALA A 77 2.95 -24.88 -10.83
C ALA A 77 3.69 -25.44 -9.61
N LEU A 78 3.45 -24.88 -8.42
CA LEU A 78 4.01 -25.34 -7.15
C LEU A 78 3.17 -26.44 -6.47
N GLY A 79 2.06 -26.90 -7.08
CA GLY A 79 1.17 -27.90 -6.51
C GLY A 79 0.37 -27.41 -5.29
N MET A 80 0.23 -26.09 -5.14
CA MET A 80 -0.57 -25.45 -4.10
C MET A 80 -2.04 -25.28 -4.50
N LEU A 81 -2.36 -25.52 -5.79
CA LEU A 81 -3.72 -25.57 -6.33
C LEU A 81 -3.91 -26.89 -7.08
N ASP A 82 -5.04 -27.53 -6.82
CA ASP A 82 -5.40 -28.81 -7.46
C ASP A 82 -5.97 -28.62 -8.87
N GLN A 83 -6.45 -27.41 -9.19
CA GLN A 83 -7.06 -27.07 -10.47
C GLN A 83 -6.13 -26.18 -11.28
N ALA A 84 -6.04 -26.47 -12.58
CA ALA A 84 -5.36 -25.60 -13.52
C ALA A 84 -6.02 -24.20 -13.52
N PRO A 85 -5.24 -23.13 -13.69
CA PRO A 85 -5.79 -21.78 -13.80
C PRO A 85 -6.83 -21.75 -14.94
N ALA A 86 -7.88 -20.97 -14.76
CA ALA A 86 -8.89 -20.83 -15.80
C ALA A 86 -8.27 -20.30 -17.11
N GLU A 87 -8.77 -20.71 -18.28
CA GLU A 87 -8.17 -20.35 -19.58
C GLU A 87 -7.96 -18.83 -19.74
N HIS A 88 -8.91 -18.01 -19.28
CA HIS A 88 -8.81 -16.56 -19.31
C HIS A 88 -7.65 -15.97 -18.47
N VAL A 89 -7.19 -16.68 -17.44
CA VAL A 89 -6.04 -16.32 -16.60
C VAL A 89 -4.73 -16.59 -17.34
N VAL A 90 -4.66 -17.70 -18.08
CA VAL A 90 -3.51 -18.06 -18.91
C VAL A 90 -3.41 -17.12 -20.12
N ASP A 91 -4.53 -16.83 -20.77
CA ASP A 91 -4.60 -15.91 -21.91
C ASP A 91 -4.21 -14.48 -21.51
N ALA A 92 -4.64 -14.01 -20.34
CA ALA A 92 -4.26 -12.69 -19.82
C ALA A 92 -2.74 -12.58 -19.57
N MET A 93 -2.09 -13.68 -19.17
CA MET A 93 -0.63 -13.71 -19.00
C MET A 93 0.11 -13.67 -20.34
N ILE A 94 -0.35 -14.44 -21.33
CA ILE A 94 0.25 -14.49 -22.68
C ILE A 94 0.06 -13.16 -23.42
N ALA A 95 -1.07 -12.47 -23.21
CA ALA A 95 -1.34 -11.17 -23.83
C ALA A 95 -0.57 -9.99 -23.21
N ALA A 96 0.11 -10.20 -22.08
CA ALA A 96 0.91 -9.18 -21.40
C ALA A 96 2.40 -9.18 -21.81
N GLU A 97 2.82 -10.10 -22.70
CA GLU A 97 4.12 -10.08 -23.42
C GLU A 97 4.09 -9.16 -24.65
#